data_AF-A0A7R8CMW6-F1
#
_entry.id   AF-A0A7R8CMW6-F1
#
_cell.length_a   1.000
_cell.length_b   1.000
_cell.length_c   1.000
_cell.angle_alpha   90.00
_cell.angle_beta   90.00
_cell.angle_gamma   90.00
#
_symmetry.space_group_name_H-M   'P 1'
#
loop_
_entity.id
_entity.type
_entity.pdbx_description
1 polymer ?
#
loop_
_entity_poly.entity_id
_entity_poly.type
_entity_poly.pdbx_seq_one_letter_code
_entity_poly.pdbx_strand_id
1 'polypeptide(L)'
;MYSDWSSLTVHLQLLSSSTSVLSKFPADDSRNVVISVVRNVASSLGILGSEAKPSLLKTDKEISWIMEVISHGLSLPLSEHETIKDCVNIYCEWLSALLPNPKTCVPESIIDEPNRYSRKIISHLYHLFVPRRGEEDKVLHISEKSGKARQAAQETIHRQAVLCHRVLRRVQDVVQQSETMERETWEALLGFLLAINDALLAPPTVKDDVGDQLCERVLGALYEIWLISCVKCFPSPPLWKTFREMSMNWRHRTGLVDQWNRVNLALNV
;
A
#
# COMPACT_ATOMS: atom_id res chain seq x y z
N MET A 1 21.21 23.02 -5.66
CA MET A 1 22.39 22.80 -4.78
C MET A 1 22.01 22.45 -3.35
N TYR A 2 21.05 23.13 -2.68
CA TYR A 2 20.51 22.64 -1.38
C TYR A 2 19.24 21.77 -1.49
N SER A 3 18.58 21.77 -2.65
CA SER A 3 17.43 20.91 -2.99
C SER A 3 17.74 19.42 -2.91
N ASP A 4 18.99 19.05 -3.20
CA ASP A 4 19.42 17.64 -3.30
C ASP A 4 19.63 17.00 -1.91
N TRP A 5 19.40 17.78 -0.84
CA TRP A 5 19.52 17.40 0.57
C TRP A 5 18.25 17.68 1.38
N SER A 6 17.16 18.16 0.76
CA SER A 6 15.91 18.33 1.47
C SER A 6 15.22 16.99 1.70
N SER A 7 14.68 16.80 2.89
CA SER A 7 13.89 15.61 3.21
C SER A 7 12.63 15.54 2.35
N LEU A 8 12.22 14.33 1.96
CA LEU A 8 11.03 14.10 1.14
C LEU A 8 9.74 14.05 1.96
N THR A 9 9.80 14.26 3.28
CA THR A 9 8.63 14.16 4.19
C THR A 9 7.42 14.94 3.69
N VAL A 10 7.58 16.15 3.17
CA VAL A 10 6.47 16.96 2.63
C VAL A 10 5.87 16.31 1.38
N HIS A 11 6.70 15.75 0.51
CA HIS A 11 6.23 15.04 -0.68
C HIS A 11 5.49 13.75 -0.32
N LEU A 12 5.98 13.03 0.70
CA LEU A 12 5.32 11.83 1.22
C LEU A 12 3.98 12.17 1.89
N GLN A 13 3.86 13.33 2.53
CA GLN A 13 2.57 13.84 3.02
C GLN A 13 1.57 14.09 1.88
N LEU A 14 2.02 14.46 0.67
CA LEU A 14 1.11 14.65 -0.47
C LEU A 14 0.47 13.34 -0.94
N LEU A 15 1.11 12.18 -0.73
CA LEU A 15 0.49 10.87 -0.98
C LEU A 15 -0.81 10.69 -0.18
N SER A 16 -0.93 11.33 0.98
CA SER A 16 -2.14 11.31 1.83
C SER A 16 -3.24 12.28 1.38
N SER A 17 -2.93 13.20 0.46
CA SER A 17 -3.82 14.31 0.07
C SER A 17 -4.61 14.07 -1.22
N SER A 18 -4.29 13.01 -1.97
CA SER A 18 -4.96 12.70 -3.23
C SER A 18 -6.34 12.11 -2.99
N THR A 19 -7.37 12.95 -3.07
CA THR A 19 -8.76 12.54 -2.93
C THR A 19 -9.42 12.35 -4.30
N SER A 20 -10.07 11.20 -4.49
CA SER A 20 -10.91 10.94 -5.67
C SER A 20 -12.07 11.93 -5.76
N VAL A 21 -12.53 12.26 -6.96
CA VAL A 21 -13.79 13.00 -7.19
C VAL A 21 -14.96 12.31 -6.49
N LEU A 22 -14.90 11.00 -6.28
CA LEU A 22 -15.91 10.26 -5.53
C LEU A 22 -16.10 10.74 -4.09
N SER A 23 -15.06 11.32 -3.49
CA SER A 23 -15.15 11.94 -2.16
C SER A 23 -16.05 13.17 -2.08
N LYS A 24 -16.43 13.75 -3.24
CA LYS A 24 -17.33 14.91 -3.33
C LYS A 24 -18.80 14.52 -3.42
N PHE A 25 -19.12 13.26 -3.67
CA PHE A 25 -20.49 12.76 -3.72
C PHE A 25 -20.96 12.26 -2.34
N PRO A 26 -22.26 12.06 -2.13
CA PRO A 26 -22.77 11.40 -0.94
C PRO A 26 -22.09 10.04 -0.71
N ALA A 27 -21.86 9.70 0.55
CA ALA A 27 -21.11 8.50 0.94
C ALA A 27 -21.76 7.20 0.42
N ASP A 28 -23.09 7.13 0.41
CA ASP A 28 -23.80 5.95 -0.10
C ASP A 28 -23.70 5.79 -1.62
N ASP A 29 -23.80 6.89 -2.36
CA ASP A 29 -23.73 6.87 -3.83
C ASP A 29 -22.32 6.50 -4.29
N SER A 30 -21.30 7.16 -3.73
CA SER A 30 -19.90 6.86 -4.02
C SER A 30 -19.54 5.40 -3.69
N ARG A 31 -19.99 4.91 -2.53
CA ARG A 31 -19.83 3.50 -2.12
C ARG A 31 -20.47 2.53 -3.11
N ASN A 32 -21.71 2.76 -3.52
CA ASN A 32 -22.41 1.89 -4.47
C ASN A 32 -21.72 1.85 -5.85
N VAL A 33 -21.21 3.00 -6.31
CA VAL A 33 -20.42 3.08 -7.56
C VAL A 33 -19.14 2.25 -7.43
N VAL A 34 -18.37 2.43 -6.35
CA VAL A 34 -17.15 1.64 -6.13
C VAL A 34 -17.45 0.15 -6.11
N ILE A 35 -18.42 -0.28 -5.30
CA ILE A 35 -18.76 -1.71 -5.15
C ILE A 35 -19.09 -2.33 -6.51
N SER A 36 -19.90 -1.65 -7.32
CA SER A 36 -20.36 -2.17 -8.61
C SER A 36 -19.23 -2.27 -9.63
N VAL A 37 -18.42 -1.22 -9.73
CA VAL A 37 -17.31 -1.13 -10.69
C VAL A 37 -16.18 -2.09 -10.31
N VAL A 38 -15.73 -2.06 -9.05
CA VAL A 38 -14.65 -2.91 -8.56
C VAL A 38 -15.01 -4.38 -8.70
N ARG A 39 -16.24 -4.78 -8.36
CA ARG A 39 -16.71 -6.16 -8.53
C ARG A 39 -16.67 -6.60 -10.00
N ASN A 40 -17.06 -5.73 -10.92
CA ASN A 40 -17.02 -6.03 -12.35
C ASN A 40 -15.57 -6.25 -12.83
N VAL A 41 -14.65 -5.36 -12.47
CA VAL A 41 -13.23 -5.50 -12.82
C VAL A 41 -12.62 -6.74 -12.15
N ALA A 42 -12.90 -6.97 -10.87
CA ALA A 42 -12.41 -8.13 -10.12
C ALA A 42 -12.87 -9.47 -10.72
N SER A 43 -14.06 -9.51 -11.33
CA SER A 43 -14.56 -10.72 -12.01
C SER A 43 -13.69 -11.19 -13.18
N SER A 44 -12.87 -10.29 -13.75
CA SER A 44 -11.93 -10.63 -14.84
C SER A 44 -10.64 -11.29 -14.35
N LEU A 45 -10.33 -11.22 -13.05
CA LEU A 45 -9.03 -11.67 -12.50
C LEU A 45 -8.87 -13.20 -12.47
N GLY A 46 -9.96 -13.97 -12.60
CA GLY A 46 -9.92 -15.44 -12.48
C GLY A 46 -9.61 -15.94 -11.06
N ILE A 47 -9.90 -15.12 -10.04
CA ILE A 47 -9.71 -15.49 -8.64
C ILE A 47 -10.86 -16.40 -8.20
N LEU A 48 -10.57 -17.45 -7.39
CA LEU A 48 -11.53 -18.46 -6.89
C LEU A 48 -12.09 -19.44 -7.95
N GLY A 49 -11.25 -19.91 -8.89
CA GLY A 49 -11.59 -21.02 -9.78
C GLY A 49 -12.37 -20.63 -11.05
N SER A 50 -12.48 -19.33 -11.33
CA SER A 50 -12.95 -18.82 -12.64
C SER A 50 -11.76 -18.64 -13.59
N GLU A 51 -11.97 -18.83 -14.89
CA GLU A 51 -10.93 -18.55 -15.88
C GLU A 51 -10.61 -17.04 -15.91
N ALA A 52 -9.32 -16.70 -15.87
CA ALA A 52 -8.87 -15.31 -16.00
C ALA A 52 -9.20 -14.81 -17.42
N LYS A 53 -9.94 -13.71 -17.49
CA LYS A 53 -10.38 -13.11 -18.77
C LYS A 53 -9.48 -11.93 -19.13
N PRO A 54 -9.23 -11.68 -20.43
CA PRO A 54 -8.60 -10.45 -20.87
C PRO A 54 -9.36 -9.23 -20.35
N SER A 55 -8.61 -8.19 -19.97
CA SER A 55 -9.21 -6.91 -19.59
C SER A 55 -9.97 -6.31 -20.78
N LEU A 56 -11.17 -5.78 -20.53
CA LEU A 56 -11.94 -5.03 -21.52
C LEU A 56 -11.50 -3.56 -21.62
N LEU A 57 -10.71 -3.08 -20.66
CA LEU A 57 -10.21 -1.70 -20.59
C LEU A 57 -9.02 -1.55 -21.54
N LYS A 58 -9.10 -0.59 -22.47
CA LYS A 58 -8.12 -0.42 -23.56
C LYS A 58 -7.50 0.97 -23.64
N THR A 59 -8.12 1.98 -23.03
CA THR A 59 -7.68 3.37 -23.17
C THR A 59 -7.18 3.96 -21.85
N ASP A 60 -6.24 4.91 -21.92
CA ASP A 60 -5.73 5.64 -20.75
C ASP A 60 -6.86 6.31 -19.95
N LYS A 61 -7.91 6.81 -20.62
CA LYS A 61 -9.08 7.41 -19.97
C LYS A 61 -9.87 6.40 -19.14
N GLU A 62 -10.13 5.22 -19.68
CA GLU A 62 -10.82 4.13 -18.97
C GLU A 62 -10.00 3.68 -17.76
N ILE A 63 -8.69 3.48 -17.92
CA ILE A 63 -7.80 3.09 -16.83
C ILE A 63 -7.75 4.19 -15.76
N SER A 64 -7.59 5.45 -16.14
CA SER A 64 -7.54 6.55 -15.20
C SER A 64 -8.81 6.65 -14.37
N TRP A 65 -9.99 6.46 -14.99
CA TRP A 65 -11.26 6.46 -14.28
C TRP A 65 -11.37 5.26 -13.31
N ILE A 66 -11.04 4.06 -13.76
CA ILE A 66 -11.05 2.86 -12.89
C ILE A 66 -10.07 3.02 -11.72
N MET A 67 -8.88 3.57 -11.97
CA MET A 67 -7.90 3.80 -10.92
C MET A 67 -8.39 4.82 -9.89
N GLU A 68 -9.15 5.82 -10.30
CA GLU A 68 -9.79 6.77 -9.38
C GLU A 68 -10.84 6.08 -8.50
N VAL A 69 -11.65 5.19 -9.09
CA VAL A 69 -12.64 4.39 -8.34
C VAL A 69 -11.95 3.46 -7.34
N ILE A 70 -10.90 2.76 -7.75
CA ILE A 70 -10.14 1.86 -6.86
C ILE A 70 -9.44 2.65 -5.75
N SER A 71 -8.85 3.82 -6.06
CA SER A 71 -8.23 4.70 -5.07
C SER A 71 -9.22 5.10 -3.98
N HIS A 72 -10.46 5.45 -4.36
CA HIS A 72 -11.53 5.71 -3.40
C HIS A 72 -11.95 4.46 -2.63
N GLY A 73 -12.03 3.31 -3.30
CA GLY A 73 -12.37 2.03 -2.68
C GLY A 73 -11.40 1.58 -1.60
N LEU A 74 -10.11 1.85 -1.76
CA LEU A 74 -9.08 1.62 -0.73
C LEU A 74 -9.27 2.50 0.51
N SER A 75 -9.97 3.63 0.37
CA SER A 75 -10.35 4.55 1.44
C SER A 75 -11.78 4.33 1.97
N LEU A 76 -12.40 3.19 1.61
CA LEU A 76 -13.46 2.46 2.34
C LEU A 76 -13.73 2.85 3.82
N PRO A 77 -14.90 2.59 4.44
CA PRO A 77 -14.92 2.12 5.84
C PRO A 77 -14.55 0.63 5.93
N LEU A 78 -13.98 0.15 7.05
CA LEU A 78 -13.46 -1.24 7.08
C LEU A 78 -14.58 -2.29 7.09
N SER A 79 -15.82 -1.85 7.29
CA SER A 79 -17.04 -2.63 7.07
C SER A 79 -17.16 -3.15 5.62
N GLU A 80 -16.64 -2.40 4.63
CA GLU A 80 -16.66 -2.78 3.21
C GLU A 80 -15.44 -3.65 2.82
N HIS A 81 -15.10 -4.61 3.69
CA HIS A 81 -13.89 -5.44 3.56
C HIS A 81 -13.77 -6.13 2.21
N GLU A 82 -14.87 -6.70 1.69
CA GLU A 82 -14.86 -7.43 0.42
C GLU A 82 -14.47 -6.54 -0.76
N THR A 83 -14.97 -5.31 -0.79
CA THR A 83 -14.63 -4.34 -1.84
C THR A 83 -13.19 -3.85 -1.74
N ILE A 84 -12.68 -3.65 -0.52
CA ILE A 84 -11.28 -3.28 -0.31
C ILE A 84 -10.36 -4.43 -0.74
N LYS A 85 -10.73 -5.68 -0.41
CA LYS A 85 -10.02 -6.89 -0.84
C LYS A 85 -9.96 -6.97 -2.38
N ASP A 86 -11.07 -6.71 -3.06
CA ASP A 86 -11.10 -6.69 -4.52
C ASP A 86 -10.23 -5.58 -5.11
N CYS A 87 -10.24 -4.37 -4.53
CA CYS A 87 -9.34 -3.28 -4.91
C CYS A 87 -7.87 -3.70 -4.82
N VAL A 88 -7.48 -4.31 -3.69
CA VAL A 88 -6.12 -4.82 -3.46
C VAL A 88 -5.76 -5.90 -4.47
N ASN A 89 -6.68 -6.81 -4.77
CA ASN A 89 -6.47 -7.88 -5.74
C ASN A 89 -6.20 -7.32 -7.14
N ILE A 90 -7.04 -6.40 -7.61
CA ILE A 90 -6.89 -5.77 -8.94
C ILE A 90 -5.51 -5.14 -9.06
N TYR A 91 -5.12 -4.30 -8.10
CA TYR A 91 -3.81 -3.64 -8.13
C TYR A 91 -2.64 -4.60 -7.98
N CYS A 92 -2.75 -5.63 -7.12
CA CYS A 92 -1.73 -6.67 -7.05
C CYS A 92 -1.56 -7.37 -8.40
N GLU A 93 -2.64 -7.66 -9.12
CA GLU A 93 -2.54 -8.28 -10.43
C GLU A 93 -2.01 -7.33 -11.50
N TRP A 94 -2.41 -6.06 -11.49
CA TRP A 94 -1.91 -5.05 -12.43
C TRP A 94 -0.43 -4.75 -12.26
N LEU A 95 0.12 -4.86 -11.04
CA LEU A 95 1.57 -4.77 -10.82
C LEU A 95 2.38 -5.88 -11.52
N SER A 96 1.73 -6.96 -11.99
CA SER A 96 2.41 -7.96 -12.83
C SER A 96 2.87 -7.39 -14.18
N ALA A 97 2.42 -6.20 -14.58
CA ALA A 97 2.95 -5.49 -15.75
C ALA A 97 4.46 -5.20 -15.67
N LEU A 98 5.02 -5.14 -14.46
CA LEU A 98 6.46 -4.97 -14.24
C LEU A 98 7.24 -6.30 -14.27
N LEU A 99 6.55 -7.44 -14.36
CA LEU A 99 7.17 -8.76 -14.39
C LEU A 99 7.43 -9.22 -15.84
N PRO A 100 8.37 -10.15 -16.07
CA PRO A 100 8.63 -10.69 -17.40
C PRO A 100 7.41 -11.31 -18.08
N ASN A 101 6.48 -11.87 -17.30
CA ASN A 101 5.24 -12.45 -17.79
C ASN A 101 4.03 -11.78 -17.10
N PRO A 102 3.49 -10.69 -17.68
CA PRO A 102 2.27 -10.05 -17.18
C PRO A 102 1.08 -11.00 -17.22
N LYS A 103 0.15 -10.85 -16.27
CA LYS A 103 -1.08 -11.65 -16.26
C LYS A 103 -2.05 -11.18 -17.34
N THR A 104 -2.89 -12.10 -17.81
CA THR A 104 -3.90 -11.85 -18.84
C THR A 104 -4.95 -10.81 -18.46
N CYS A 105 -5.23 -10.63 -17.17
CA CYS A 105 -6.18 -9.64 -16.66
C CYS A 105 -5.59 -8.21 -16.61
N VAL A 106 -4.32 -8.03 -16.94
CA VAL A 106 -3.69 -6.70 -17.00
C VAL A 106 -4.14 -5.99 -18.28
N PRO A 107 -4.69 -4.77 -18.20
CA PRO A 107 -5.04 -3.96 -19.37
C PRO A 107 -3.84 -3.62 -20.25
N GLU A 108 -4.05 -3.57 -21.57
CA GLU A 108 -3.01 -3.27 -22.56
C GLU A 108 -2.33 -1.93 -22.31
N SER A 109 -3.08 -0.88 -21.97
CA SER A 109 -2.48 0.43 -21.65
C SER A 109 -1.53 0.38 -20.45
N ILE A 110 -1.75 -0.53 -19.49
CA ILE A 110 -0.85 -0.72 -18.35
C ILE A 110 0.41 -1.48 -18.79
N ILE A 111 0.29 -2.41 -19.74
CA ILE A 111 1.44 -3.12 -20.32
C ILE A 111 2.29 -2.17 -21.17
N ASP A 112 1.66 -1.21 -21.87
CA ASP A 112 2.35 -0.22 -22.70
C ASP A 112 3.17 0.78 -21.86
N GLU A 113 2.65 1.23 -20.71
CA GLU A 113 3.33 2.17 -19.81
C GLU A 113 3.43 1.66 -18.35
N PRO A 114 4.14 0.55 -18.09
CA PRO A 114 4.04 -0.18 -16.82
C PRO A 114 4.57 0.64 -15.64
N ASN A 115 5.66 1.38 -15.81
CA ASN A 115 6.24 2.25 -14.78
C ASN A 115 5.32 3.42 -14.39
N ARG A 116 4.65 4.04 -15.37
CA ARG A 116 3.72 5.17 -15.13
C ARG A 116 2.53 4.75 -14.29
N TYR A 117 1.89 3.63 -14.67
CA TYR A 117 0.74 3.11 -13.94
C TYR A 117 1.12 2.49 -12.60
N SER A 118 2.26 1.81 -12.50
CA SER A 118 2.73 1.24 -11.23
C SER A 118 3.00 2.30 -10.17
N ARG A 119 3.58 3.45 -10.54
CA ARG A 119 3.73 4.60 -9.62
C ARG A 119 2.39 5.08 -9.05
N LYS A 120 1.36 5.17 -9.89
CA LYS A 120 0.00 5.52 -9.46
C LYS A 120 -0.61 4.43 -8.56
N ILE A 121 -0.46 3.16 -8.91
CA ILE A 121 -0.94 2.02 -8.10
C ILE A 121 -0.31 2.06 -6.71
N ILE A 122 1.02 2.20 -6.63
CA ILE A 122 1.78 2.29 -5.38
C ILE A 122 1.29 3.47 -4.53
N SER A 123 1.07 4.64 -5.14
CA SER A 123 0.52 5.80 -4.46
C SER A 123 -0.88 5.54 -3.87
N HIS A 124 -1.75 4.83 -4.58
CA HIS A 124 -3.10 4.54 -4.08
C HIS A 124 -3.11 3.48 -2.99
N LEU A 125 -2.21 2.49 -3.07
CA LEU A 125 -2.06 1.43 -2.06
C LEU A 125 -1.71 2.00 -0.68
N TYR A 126 -1.12 3.20 -0.61
CA TYR A 126 -0.88 3.91 0.64
C TYR A 126 -2.15 4.01 1.51
N HIS A 127 -3.31 4.28 0.92
CA HIS A 127 -4.58 4.44 1.64
C HIS A 127 -4.97 3.21 2.47
N LEU A 128 -4.50 2.01 2.10
CA LEU A 128 -4.75 0.77 2.86
C LEU A 128 -4.00 0.75 4.20
N PHE A 129 -2.86 1.41 4.29
CA PHE A 129 -1.98 1.40 5.47
C PHE A 129 -2.27 2.57 6.42
N VAL A 130 -3.09 3.53 6.01
CA VAL A 130 -3.48 4.66 6.86
C VAL A 130 -4.57 4.19 7.84
N PRO A 131 -4.38 4.39 9.15
CA PRO A 131 -5.44 4.11 10.11
C PRO A 131 -6.66 4.99 9.87
N ARG A 132 -7.86 4.40 9.90
CA ARG A 132 -9.09 5.10 9.52
C ARG A 132 -9.63 5.94 10.67
N ARG A 133 -9.52 7.26 10.53
CA ARG A 133 -9.97 8.25 11.52
C ARG A 133 -11.44 8.01 11.91
N GLY A 134 -11.71 7.91 13.21
CA GLY A 134 -13.05 7.71 13.77
C GLY A 134 -13.48 6.25 13.96
N GLU A 135 -12.74 5.27 13.43
CA GLU A 135 -12.86 3.87 13.87
C GLU A 135 -12.02 3.63 15.13
N GLU A 136 -10.85 4.26 15.28
CA GLU A 136 -9.98 4.12 16.45
C GLU A 136 -10.59 4.67 17.75
N ASP A 137 -11.21 5.86 17.71
CA ASP A 137 -11.96 6.41 18.85
C ASP A 137 -13.14 5.51 19.24
N LYS A 138 -13.77 4.85 18.25
CA LYS A 138 -14.80 3.84 18.52
C LYS A 138 -14.18 2.61 19.18
N VAL A 139 -13.04 2.10 18.70
CA VAL A 139 -12.37 0.95 19.33
C VAL A 139 -11.94 1.25 20.77
N LEU A 140 -11.36 2.43 21.02
CA LEU A 140 -10.90 2.85 22.35
C LEU A 140 -12.07 3.07 23.32
N HIS A 141 -13.11 3.81 22.92
CA HIS A 141 -14.27 4.06 23.78
C HIS A 141 -15.19 2.85 23.96
N ILE A 142 -15.23 1.92 23.00
CA ILE A 142 -16.09 0.73 23.07
C ILE A 142 -15.39 -0.42 23.81
N SER A 143 -14.04 -0.49 23.79
CA SER A 143 -13.24 -1.49 24.50
C SER A 143 -13.54 -1.55 26.00
N GLU A 144 -13.97 -0.45 26.62
CA GLU A 144 -14.26 -0.40 28.06
C GLU A 144 -15.61 -1.01 28.47
N LYS A 145 -16.54 -1.29 27.53
CA LYS A 145 -17.95 -1.60 27.90
C LYS A 145 -18.50 -2.95 27.43
N SER A 146 -17.88 -3.69 26.50
CA SER A 146 -18.32 -5.07 26.19
C SER A 146 -17.28 -5.92 25.44
N GLY A 147 -17.13 -7.20 25.84
CA GLY A 147 -16.19 -8.13 25.20
C GLY A 147 -16.47 -8.42 23.72
N LYS A 148 -17.74 -8.36 23.29
CA LYS A 148 -18.15 -8.60 21.89
C LYS A 148 -17.62 -7.52 20.95
N ALA A 149 -17.60 -6.26 21.40
CA ALA A 149 -17.19 -5.16 20.54
C ALA A 149 -15.66 -5.04 20.43
N ARG A 150 -14.91 -5.41 21.48
CA ARG A 150 -13.45 -5.59 21.40
C ARG A 150 -13.08 -6.68 20.38
N GLN A 151 -13.83 -7.78 20.34
CA GLN A 151 -13.61 -8.86 19.37
C GLN A 151 -13.85 -8.41 17.92
N ALA A 152 -14.94 -7.69 17.67
CA ALA A 152 -15.24 -7.15 16.34
C ALA A 152 -14.15 -6.18 15.86
N ALA A 153 -13.68 -5.27 16.73
CA ALA A 153 -12.57 -4.37 16.44
C ALA A 153 -11.28 -5.11 16.07
N GLN A 154 -10.92 -6.13 16.86
CA GLN A 154 -9.73 -6.95 16.59
C GLN A 154 -9.83 -7.69 15.25
N GLU A 155 -11.02 -8.18 14.90
CA GLU A 155 -11.27 -8.84 13.62
C GLU A 155 -11.09 -7.87 12.44
N THR A 156 -11.59 -6.64 12.58
CA THR A 156 -11.42 -5.59 11.58
C THR A 156 -9.94 -5.24 11.37
N ILE A 157 -9.17 -5.06 12.45
CA ILE A 157 -7.72 -4.81 12.41
C ILE A 157 -7.00 -5.98 11.72
N HIS A 158 -7.32 -7.22 12.11
CA HIS A 158 -6.73 -8.42 11.51
C HIS A 158 -7.03 -8.51 10.01
N ARG A 159 -8.27 -8.25 9.59
CA ARG A 159 -8.67 -8.24 8.17
C ARG A 159 -7.88 -7.21 7.36
N GLN A 160 -7.66 -6.02 7.91
CA GLN A 160 -6.80 -5.00 7.27
C GLN A 160 -5.34 -5.48 7.19
N ALA A 161 -4.79 -6.02 8.28
CA ALA A 161 -3.43 -6.52 8.32
C ALA A 161 -3.17 -7.59 7.24
N VAL A 162 -4.10 -8.53 7.05
CA VAL A 162 -4.01 -9.55 5.98
C VAL A 162 -3.88 -8.93 4.59
N LEU A 163 -4.63 -7.86 4.30
CA LEU A 163 -4.54 -7.15 3.01
C LEU A 163 -3.20 -6.42 2.88
N CYS A 164 -2.73 -5.76 3.94
CA CYS A 164 -1.41 -5.12 3.98
C CYS A 164 -0.28 -6.13 3.71
N HIS A 165 -0.32 -7.30 4.37
CA HIS A 165 0.64 -8.38 4.15
C HIS A 165 0.67 -8.82 2.68
N ARG A 166 -0.49 -8.93 2.04
CA ARG A 166 -0.61 -9.30 0.62
C ARG A 166 0.06 -8.26 -0.27
N VAL A 167 -0.21 -6.97 -0.05
CA VAL A 167 0.41 -5.87 -0.81
C VAL A 167 1.93 -5.92 -0.66
N LEU A 168 2.45 -6.02 0.56
CA LEU A 168 3.88 -6.05 0.81
C LEU A 168 4.56 -7.27 0.15
N ARG A 169 3.91 -8.44 0.19
CA ARG A 169 4.45 -9.64 -0.48
C ARG A 169 4.52 -9.41 -1.99
N ARG A 170 3.44 -8.87 -2.57
CA ARG A 170 3.38 -8.64 -4.01
C ARG A 170 4.43 -7.64 -4.49
N VAL A 171 4.62 -6.57 -3.73
CA VAL A 171 5.66 -5.57 -4.02
C VAL A 171 7.07 -6.19 -3.95
N GLN A 172 7.34 -7.03 -2.95
CA GLN A 172 8.61 -7.75 -2.87
C GLN A 172 8.82 -8.69 -4.06
N ASP A 173 7.80 -9.46 -4.44
CA ASP A 173 7.85 -10.33 -5.62
C ASP A 173 8.20 -9.54 -6.88
N VAL A 174 7.59 -8.36 -7.07
CA VAL A 174 7.86 -7.45 -8.20
C VAL A 174 9.30 -6.95 -8.17
N VAL A 175 9.77 -6.46 -7.03
CA VAL A 175 11.13 -5.94 -6.87
C VAL A 175 12.20 -7.00 -7.15
N GLN A 176 11.96 -8.23 -6.72
CA GLN A 176 12.89 -9.34 -6.92
C GLN A 176 12.96 -9.74 -8.40
N GLN A 177 11.81 -9.87 -9.06
CA GLN A 177 11.71 -10.44 -10.41
C GLN A 177 11.74 -9.41 -11.55
N SER A 178 11.46 -8.14 -11.26
CA SER A 178 11.44 -7.10 -12.30
C SER A 178 12.85 -6.70 -12.74
N GLU A 179 12.97 -6.49 -14.05
CA GLU A 179 14.16 -5.98 -14.74
C GLU A 179 13.89 -4.65 -15.45
N THR A 180 12.64 -4.16 -15.46
CA THR A 180 12.18 -3.02 -16.26
C THR A 180 11.79 -1.80 -15.42
N MET A 181 11.94 -1.87 -14.09
CA MET A 181 11.62 -0.77 -13.18
C MET A 181 12.54 0.44 -13.40
N GLU A 182 11.94 1.57 -13.76
CA GLU A 182 12.60 2.87 -13.90
C GLU A 182 13.00 3.46 -12.54
N ARG A 183 13.97 4.39 -12.55
CA ARG A 183 14.44 5.08 -11.33
C ARG A 183 13.29 5.72 -10.56
N GLU A 184 12.39 6.41 -11.27
CA GLU A 184 11.24 7.08 -10.68
C GLU A 184 10.27 6.09 -10.03
N THR A 185 10.18 4.87 -10.55
CA THR A 185 9.36 3.79 -9.97
C THR A 185 10.00 3.24 -8.71
N TRP A 186 11.33 3.07 -8.68
CA TRP A 186 12.08 2.73 -7.47
C TRP A 186 11.92 3.80 -6.39
N GLU A 187 12.07 5.07 -6.74
CA GLU A 187 11.92 6.18 -5.80
C GLU A 187 10.49 6.28 -5.26
N ALA A 188 9.48 6.12 -6.12
CA ALA A 188 8.08 6.07 -5.69
C ALA A 188 7.81 4.89 -4.74
N LEU A 189 8.42 3.73 -5.00
CA LEU A 189 8.28 2.56 -4.15
C LEU A 189 8.92 2.74 -2.77
N LEU A 190 10.17 3.22 -2.74
CA LEU A 190 10.87 3.49 -1.47
C LEU A 190 10.15 4.59 -0.68
N GLY A 191 9.67 5.63 -1.36
CA GLY A 191 8.84 6.67 -0.77
C GLY A 191 7.55 6.11 -0.16
N PHE A 192 6.85 5.22 -0.87
CA PHE A 192 5.70 4.50 -0.33
C PHE A 192 6.04 3.69 0.92
N LEU A 193 7.13 2.92 0.91
CA LEU A 193 7.54 2.12 2.07
C LEU A 193 7.87 3.00 3.28
N LEU A 194 8.54 4.13 3.08
CA LEU A 194 8.77 5.12 4.13
C LEU A 194 7.45 5.69 4.67
N ALA A 195 6.55 6.09 3.77
CA ALA A 195 5.28 6.68 4.14
C ALA A 195 4.38 5.72 4.93
N ILE A 196 4.29 4.44 4.56
CA ILE A 196 3.49 3.46 5.30
C ILE A 196 4.11 3.10 6.66
N ASN A 197 5.45 3.07 6.76
CA ASN A 197 6.10 2.86 8.04
C ASN A 197 5.84 4.06 8.95
N ASP A 198 5.90 5.28 8.43
CA ASP A 198 5.59 6.48 9.21
C ASP A 198 4.13 6.52 9.66
N ALA A 199 3.19 6.22 8.75
CA ALA A 199 1.76 6.20 9.07
C ALA A 199 1.37 5.18 10.15
N LEU A 200 2.10 4.06 10.26
CA LEU A 200 1.80 2.99 11.22
C LEU A 200 2.64 3.05 12.50
N LEU A 201 3.86 3.56 12.41
CA LEU A 201 4.86 3.47 13.48
C LEU A 201 5.15 4.81 14.15
N ALA A 202 4.81 5.95 13.54
CA ALA A 202 5.01 7.25 14.17
C ALA A 202 3.97 7.50 15.29
N PRO A 203 4.29 8.32 16.31
CA PRO A 203 3.32 8.75 17.30
C PRO A 203 2.18 9.58 16.70
N PRO A 204 0.98 9.58 17.30
CA PRO A 204 0.57 8.86 18.50
C PRO A 204 0.28 7.37 18.22
N THR A 205 0.65 6.49 19.15
CA THR A 205 0.43 5.04 19.02
C THR A 205 -0.54 4.54 20.09
N VAL A 206 -1.37 3.57 19.72
CA VAL A 206 -2.35 2.95 20.60
C VAL A 206 -1.95 1.49 20.79
N LYS A 207 -2.04 0.97 22.01
CA LYS A 207 -1.68 -0.43 22.27
C LYS A 207 -2.62 -1.38 21.52
N ASP A 208 -2.06 -2.43 20.93
CA ASP A 208 -2.77 -3.45 20.15
C ASP A 208 -3.38 -2.90 18.83
N ASP A 209 -2.81 -1.83 18.28
CA ASP A 209 -3.23 -1.24 17.00
C ASP A 209 -2.77 -2.05 15.77
N VAL A 210 -3.16 -1.59 14.57
CA VAL A 210 -2.69 -2.17 13.29
C VAL A 210 -1.16 -2.08 13.18
N GLY A 211 -0.56 -1.03 13.74
CA GLY A 211 0.88 -0.81 13.76
C GLY A 211 1.64 -1.91 14.52
N ASP A 212 1.14 -2.34 15.67
CA ASP A 212 1.70 -3.45 16.45
C ASP A 212 1.69 -4.78 15.66
N GLN A 213 0.59 -5.08 14.97
CA GLN A 213 0.49 -6.33 14.17
C GLN A 213 1.39 -6.31 12.93
N LEU A 214 1.59 -5.14 12.32
CA LEU A 214 2.32 -5.01 11.06
C LEU A 214 3.79 -4.60 11.24
N CYS A 215 4.21 -4.16 12.43
CA CYS A 215 5.52 -3.53 12.68
C CYS A 215 6.69 -4.32 12.08
N GLU A 216 6.87 -5.58 12.48
CA GLU A 216 7.94 -6.42 11.95
C GLU A 216 7.88 -6.57 10.43
N ARG A 217 6.67 -6.69 9.88
CA ARG A 217 6.46 -6.93 8.46
C ARG A 217 6.79 -5.71 7.60
N VAL A 218 6.31 -4.51 7.99
CA VAL A 218 6.53 -3.28 7.22
C VAL A 218 8.00 -2.86 7.24
N LEU A 219 8.67 -3.07 8.37
CA LEU A 219 10.10 -2.83 8.52
C LEU A 219 10.93 -3.85 7.73
N GLY A 220 10.60 -5.14 7.83
CA GLY A 220 11.25 -6.17 7.05
C GLY A 220 11.14 -5.91 5.54
N ALA A 221 9.95 -5.52 5.07
CA ALA A 221 9.75 -5.12 3.67
C ALA A 221 10.57 -3.89 3.28
N LEU A 222 10.59 -2.85 4.13
CA LEU A 222 11.39 -1.64 3.92
C LEU A 222 12.87 -2.00 3.77
N TYR A 223 13.46 -2.71 4.74
CA TYR A 223 14.88 -3.05 4.71
C TYR A 223 15.25 -3.94 3.53
N GLU A 224 14.46 -4.99 3.25
CA GLU A 224 14.74 -5.90 2.14
C GLU A 224 14.73 -5.16 0.80
N ILE A 225 13.66 -4.40 0.51
CA ILE A 225 13.53 -3.67 -0.75
C ILE A 225 14.59 -2.57 -0.85
N TRP A 226 14.94 -1.93 0.27
CA TRP A 226 16.00 -0.92 0.31
C TRP A 226 17.38 -1.49 -0.01
N LEU A 227 17.70 -2.69 0.47
CA LEU A 227 18.95 -3.35 0.14
C LEU A 227 18.98 -3.81 -1.33
N ILE A 228 17.86 -4.33 -1.84
CA ILE A 228 17.75 -4.68 -3.27
C ILE A 228 17.92 -3.44 -4.15
N SER A 229 17.31 -2.30 -3.78
CA SER A 229 17.47 -1.06 -4.54
C SER A 229 18.92 -0.56 -4.51
N CYS A 230 19.68 -0.75 -3.43
CA CYS A 230 21.11 -0.42 -3.41
C CYS A 230 21.91 -1.12 -4.53
N VAL A 231 21.48 -2.32 -4.95
CA VAL A 231 22.11 -3.07 -6.04
C VAL A 231 21.51 -2.72 -7.41
N LYS A 232 20.18 -2.66 -7.52
CA LYS A 232 19.48 -2.47 -8.80
C LYS A 232 19.34 -1.01 -9.22
N CYS A 233 19.09 -0.09 -8.28
CA CYS A 233 18.88 1.34 -8.54
C CYS A 233 19.17 2.15 -7.25
N PHE A 234 20.44 2.53 -7.05
CA PHE A 234 20.91 3.08 -5.78
C PHE A 234 20.06 4.27 -5.30
N PRO A 235 19.50 4.24 -4.07
CA PRO A 235 18.62 5.31 -3.58
C PRO A 235 19.33 6.66 -3.51
N SER A 236 18.61 7.72 -3.89
CA SER A 236 19.14 9.08 -3.88
C SER A 236 19.40 9.59 -2.44
N PRO A 237 20.32 10.56 -2.25
CA PRO A 237 20.61 11.11 -0.92
C PRO A 237 19.39 11.62 -0.12
N PRO A 238 18.37 12.25 -0.74
CA PRO A 238 17.14 12.63 -0.04
C PRO A 238 16.40 11.45 0.60
N LEU A 239 16.37 10.28 -0.05
CA LEU A 239 15.72 9.07 0.47
C LEU A 239 16.43 8.58 1.73
N TRP A 240 17.76 8.48 1.73
CA TRP A 240 18.54 8.10 2.91
C TRP A 240 18.35 9.05 4.08
N LYS A 241 18.35 10.37 3.80
CA LYS A 241 18.09 11.37 4.84
C LYS A 241 16.70 11.22 5.43
N THR A 242 15.67 11.06 4.58
CA THR A 242 14.28 10.87 5.00
C THR A 242 14.14 9.60 5.84
N PHE A 243 14.75 8.50 5.41
CA PHE A 243 14.74 7.24 6.14
C PHE A 243 15.36 7.37 7.54
N ARG A 244 16.51 8.04 7.64
CA ARG A 244 17.15 8.32 8.93
C ARG A 244 16.25 9.14 9.84
N GLU A 245 15.66 10.22 9.33
CA GLU A 245 14.77 11.11 10.09
C GLU A 245 13.53 10.35 10.60
N MET A 246 12.83 9.62 9.73
CA MET A 246 11.64 8.88 10.13
C MET A 246 11.95 7.73 11.09
N SER A 247 13.07 7.02 10.89
CA SER A 247 13.52 5.97 11.82
C SER A 247 13.68 6.48 13.25
N MET A 248 14.04 7.76 13.44
CA MET A 248 14.11 8.36 14.78
C MET A 248 12.74 8.46 15.46
N ASN A 249 11.67 8.63 14.69
CA ASN A 249 10.30 8.70 15.19
C ASN A 249 9.75 7.31 15.56
N TRP A 250 10.26 6.25 14.93
CA TRP A 250 9.79 4.87 15.13
C TRP A 250 10.52 4.13 16.27
N ARG A 251 11.56 4.73 16.87
CA ARG A 251 12.44 4.10 17.89
C ARG A 251 11.72 3.53 19.12
N HIS A 252 10.51 4.00 19.39
CA HIS A 252 9.71 3.52 20.51
C HIS A 252 9.08 2.14 20.24
N ARG A 253 9.02 1.69 18.98
CA ARG A 253 8.59 0.34 18.59
C ARG A 253 9.79 -0.61 18.59
N THR A 254 9.78 -1.63 19.44
CA THR A 254 10.90 -2.59 19.58
C THR A 254 11.21 -3.34 18.27
N GLY A 255 10.19 -3.59 17.45
CA GLY A 255 10.35 -4.23 16.14
C GLY A 255 11.34 -3.52 15.21
N LEU A 256 11.55 -2.20 15.36
CA LEU A 256 12.60 -1.46 14.63
C LEU A 256 13.99 -2.05 14.91
N VAL A 257 14.31 -2.23 16.19
CA VAL A 257 15.61 -2.73 16.65
C VAL A 257 15.78 -4.19 16.27
N ASP A 258 14.74 -5.01 16.47
CA ASP A 258 14.78 -6.44 16.19
C ASP A 258 14.99 -6.72 14.69
N GLN A 259 14.25 -6.03 13.81
CA GLN A 259 14.41 -6.20 12.37
C GLN A 259 15.76 -5.68 11.87
N TRP A 260 16.24 -4.55 12.41
CA TRP A 260 17.57 -4.04 12.06
C TRP A 260 18.68 -5.02 12.46
N ASN A 261 18.58 -5.64 13.64
CA ASN A 261 19.53 -6.65 14.08
C ASN A 261 19.52 -7.88 13.16
N ARG A 262 18.35 -8.36 12.72
CA ARG A 262 18.26 -9.47 11.76
C ARG A 262 18.96 -9.15 10.44
N VAL A 263 18.80 -7.93 9.94
CA VAL A 263 19.47 -7.46 8.71
C VAL A 263 20.99 -7.42 8.89
N ASN A 264 21.49 -6.84 9.98
CA ASN A 264 22.94 -6.79 10.25
C ASN A 264 23.55 -8.19 10.35
N LEU A 265 22.86 -9.13 10.98
CA LEU A 265 23.31 -10.53 11.04
C LEU A 265 23.37 -11.15 9.64
N ALA A 266 22.35 -10.93 8.80
CA ALA A 266 22.32 -11.45 7.43
C ALA A 266 23.43 -10.87 6.53
N LEU A 267 23.90 -9.64 6.80
CA LEU A 267 24.99 -9.00 6.05
C LEU A 267 26.39 -9.39 6.53
N ASN A 268 26.51 -9.95 7.74
CA ASN A 268 27.77 -10.35 8.36
C ASN A 268 28.09 -11.84 8.18
N VAL A 269 27.29 -12.57 7.40
CA VAL A 269 27.48 -13.99 7.03
C VAL A 269 28.00 -14.05 5.60
#